data_AF-A0A7S3RIY3-F1
#
_entry.id   AF-A0A7S3RIY3-F1
#
_cell.length_a   1.000
_cell.length_b   1.000
_cell.length_c   1.000
_cell.angle_alpha   90.00
_cell.angle_beta   90.00
_cell.angle_gamma   90.00
#
_symmetry.space_group_name_H-M   'P 1'
#
loop_
_entity.id
_entity.type
_entity.pdbx_description
1 polymer ?
#
loop_
_entity_poly.entity_id
_entity_poly.type
_entity_poly.pdbx_seq_one_letter_code
_entity_poly.pdbx_strand_id
1 'polypeptide(L)'
;GFKYGPHEAFKGTKCFFVVRADGSEEGMSVMKCVEVVSPKHLLPRGKKRGRDEEDGAAAAAPVGGEEKAEQEAGEDDEPARQKPKREIQVGCILDVQGVPADLPYYELRDMLSKYGDVRFVELIKPEKGSEDMAVDEAATEEAVAKEGENGEGEKVEEGEVKEEEANEGDSAEAKAPEPKEQKPIGARARFNNADDAAKAAAEFSEISGKPVTAKVLEGDEERTFWERLWAKADAKGDGKGKGKGKGK
;
A
#
# COMPACT_ATOMS: atom_id res chain seq x y z
N GLY A 1 28.10 -6.33 22.05
CA GLY A 1 26.65 -6.66 22.00
C GLY A 1 25.84 -5.42 21.71
N PHE A 2 24.53 -5.56 21.45
CA PHE A 2 23.61 -4.44 21.32
C PHE A 2 22.58 -4.46 22.46
N LYS A 3 22.24 -3.30 22.99
CA LYS A 3 21.22 -3.11 24.04
C LYS A 3 20.23 -2.03 23.58
N TYR A 4 18.99 -2.11 24.02
CA TYR A 4 17.95 -1.12 23.72
C TYR A 4 17.42 -0.53 25.01
N GLY A 5 17.39 0.80 25.12
CA GLY A 5 16.99 1.48 26.36
C GLY A 5 16.80 2.98 26.23
N PRO A 6 16.29 3.66 27.27
CA PRO A 6 16.17 5.11 27.29
C PRO A 6 17.55 5.78 27.31
N HIS A 7 17.72 6.86 26.54
CA HIS A 7 18.97 7.64 26.52
C HIS A 7 18.91 8.81 27.51
N GLU A 8 19.91 8.96 28.39
CA GLU A 8 19.90 9.99 29.44
C GLU A 8 19.80 11.42 28.87
N ALA A 9 20.52 11.70 27.80
CA ALA A 9 20.47 13.01 27.12
C ALA A 9 19.19 13.26 26.31
N PHE A 10 18.41 12.22 25.94
CA PHE A 10 17.21 12.34 25.09
C PHE A 10 16.02 11.69 25.80
N LYS A 11 15.57 12.34 26.88
CA LYS A 11 14.42 11.88 27.69
C LYS A 11 13.21 11.60 26.80
N GLY A 12 12.60 10.43 27.00
CA GLY A 12 11.41 9.99 26.24
C GLY A 12 11.72 9.27 24.92
N THR A 13 12.98 9.14 24.52
CA THR A 13 13.36 8.35 23.34
C THR A 13 14.15 7.11 23.75
N LYS A 14 13.84 5.97 23.12
CA LYS A 14 14.60 4.73 23.28
C LYS A 14 15.63 4.64 22.15
N CYS A 15 16.88 4.37 22.50
CA CYS A 15 18.02 4.26 21.59
C CYS A 15 18.63 2.86 21.64
N PHE A 16 19.35 2.49 20.58
CA PHE A 16 20.23 1.33 20.60
C PHE A 16 21.61 1.74 21.13
N PHE A 17 22.24 0.86 21.91
CA PHE A 17 23.56 1.05 22.49
C PHE A 17 24.46 -0.08 22.00
N VAL A 18 25.65 0.27 21.53
CA VAL A 18 26.70 -0.70 21.26
C VAL A 18 27.48 -0.91 22.56
N VAL A 19 27.38 -2.11 23.12
CA VAL A 19 28.15 -2.52 24.30
C VAL A 19 29.45 -3.15 23.80
N ARG A 20 30.57 -2.47 24.02
CA ARG A 20 31.91 -2.98 23.68
C ARG A 20 32.38 -4.03 24.67
N ALA A 21 33.43 -4.77 24.32
CA ALA A 21 33.98 -5.84 25.16
C ALA A 21 34.56 -5.33 26.49
N ASP A 22 34.93 -4.06 26.56
CA ASP A 22 35.40 -3.36 27.76
C ASP A 22 34.26 -2.87 28.68
N GLY A 23 33.00 -3.11 28.31
CA GLY A 23 31.82 -2.68 29.04
C GLY A 23 31.41 -1.23 28.77
N SER A 24 32.11 -0.49 27.92
CA SER A 24 31.68 0.84 27.50
C SER A 24 30.43 0.76 26.61
N GLU A 25 29.45 1.64 26.87
CA GLU A 25 28.22 1.77 26.08
C GLU A 25 28.29 3.04 25.24
N GLU A 26 28.26 2.91 23.91
CA GLU A 26 28.09 4.05 23.00
C GLU A 26 26.66 4.07 22.44
N GLY A 27 25.94 5.16 22.71
CA GLY A 27 24.59 5.38 22.19
C GLY A 27 24.59 5.59 20.68
N MET A 28 23.97 4.67 19.95
CA MET A 28 23.89 4.68 18.49
C MET A 28 22.45 5.04 18.07
N SER A 29 22.23 6.31 17.77
CA SER A 29 20.96 6.76 17.21
C SER A 29 20.98 6.58 15.70
N VAL A 30 20.03 5.81 15.16
CA VAL A 30 19.88 5.60 13.71
C VAL A 30 19.74 6.94 12.98
N MET A 31 19.02 7.91 13.57
CA MET A 31 18.90 9.27 13.03
C MET A 31 20.25 9.98 12.93
N LYS A 32 21.13 9.87 13.94
CA LYS A 32 22.48 10.43 13.87
C LYS A 32 23.36 9.69 12.85
N CYS A 33 23.23 8.36 12.75
CA CYS A 33 23.96 7.60 11.73
C CYS A 33 23.54 8.04 10.32
N VAL A 34 22.24 8.25 10.10
CA VAL A 34 21.71 8.81 8.84
C VAL A 34 22.20 10.24 8.61
N GLU A 35 22.29 11.09 9.65
CA GLU A 35 22.84 12.45 9.50
C GLU A 35 24.34 12.48 9.20
N VAL A 36 25.13 11.51 9.69
CA VAL A 36 26.55 11.38 9.39
C VAL A 36 26.77 10.82 7.99
N VAL A 37 26.01 9.79 7.59
CA VAL A 37 26.13 9.13 6.28
C VAL A 37 25.48 9.95 5.16
N SER A 38 24.45 10.74 5.48
CA SER A 38 23.76 11.64 4.56
C SER A 38 23.55 13.00 5.20
N PRO A 39 24.62 13.82 5.28
CA PRO A 39 24.53 15.15 5.85
C PRO A 39 23.44 15.95 5.15
N LYS A 40 22.52 16.53 5.92
CA LYS A 40 21.38 17.31 5.41
C LYS A 40 21.79 18.49 4.51
N HIS A 41 23.05 18.90 4.54
CA HIS A 41 23.61 19.94 3.67
C HIS A 41 24.13 19.40 2.32
N LEU A 42 24.45 18.10 2.23
CA LEU A 42 24.88 17.43 1.00
C LEU A 42 23.71 16.83 0.22
N LEU A 43 22.61 16.50 0.91
CA LEU A 43 21.36 16.24 0.20
C LEU A 43 20.91 17.59 -0.39
N PRO A 44 20.81 17.72 -1.73
CA PRO A 44 20.22 18.91 -2.32
C PRO A 44 18.85 19.03 -1.66
N ARG A 45 18.65 20.07 -0.85
CA ARG A 45 17.32 20.44 -0.37
C ARG A 45 16.50 20.50 -1.63
N GLY A 46 15.66 19.49 -1.84
CA GLY A 46 14.82 19.37 -3.00
C GLY A 46 13.97 20.61 -2.99
N LYS A 47 14.44 21.64 -3.69
CA LYS A 47 13.65 22.75 -4.12
C LYS A 47 12.60 22.04 -4.94
N LYS A 48 11.45 21.83 -4.30
CA LYS A 48 10.23 21.26 -4.86
C LYS A 48 10.22 21.75 -6.29
N ARG A 49 10.53 20.86 -7.25
CA ARG A 49 10.73 21.27 -8.64
C ARG A 49 9.45 21.99 -8.99
N GLY A 50 9.54 23.31 -9.11
CA GLY A 50 8.50 24.10 -9.74
C GLY A 50 8.43 23.48 -11.11
N ARG A 51 7.30 22.81 -11.38
CA ARG A 51 6.97 22.34 -12.70
C ARG A 51 7.11 23.57 -13.61
N ASP A 52 8.05 23.51 -14.54
CA ASP A 52 8.35 24.54 -15.52
C ASP A 52 7.08 25.25 -16.00
N GLU A 53 6.91 26.48 -15.50
CA GLU A 53 6.29 27.58 -16.22
C GLU A 53 7.45 28.43 -16.72
N GLU A 54 8.04 28.03 -17.85
CA GLU A 54 8.74 28.96 -18.74
C GLU A 54 7.88 29.13 -19.98
N ASP A 55 6.98 30.12 -19.94
CA ASP A 55 6.93 31.19 -20.94
C ASP A 55 6.01 32.32 -20.42
N GLY A 56 6.58 33.50 -20.15
CA GLY A 56 5.78 34.70 -19.83
C GLY A 56 6.37 35.62 -18.78
N ALA A 57 7.44 36.34 -19.14
CA ALA A 57 7.95 37.46 -18.38
C ALA A 57 6.89 38.57 -18.20
N ALA A 58 6.72 39.08 -16.98
CA ALA A 58 7.12 40.44 -16.59
C ALA A 58 6.35 40.96 -15.34
N ALA A 59 7.16 41.59 -14.47
CA ALA A 59 6.83 42.74 -13.62
C ALA A 59 6.22 42.52 -12.22
N ALA A 60 7.01 42.99 -11.26
CA ALA A 60 6.67 43.74 -10.04
C ALA A 60 6.26 42.98 -8.76
N ALA A 61 7.10 43.19 -7.73
CA ALA A 61 6.80 43.02 -6.30
C ALA A 61 5.68 43.98 -5.84
N PRO A 62 5.00 43.74 -4.70
CA PRO A 62 5.51 44.10 -3.36
C PRO A 62 5.19 43.02 -2.28
N VAL A 63 5.97 42.79 -1.22
CA VAL A 63 6.18 43.58 0.01
C VAL A 63 4.89 44.01 0.73
N GLY A 64 4.59 43.33 1.85
CA GLY A 64 3.95 43.92 3.05
C GLY A 64 2.43 43.84 3.14
N GLY A 65 1.93 43.31 4.27
CA GLY A 65 0.53 43.49 4.68
C GLY A 65 -0.05 42.33 5.49
N GLU A 66 0.28 42.25 6.78
CA GLU A 66 -0.62 41.64 7.76
C GLU A 66 -1.85 42.54 7.87
N GLU A 67 -3.00 42.09 7.36
CA GLU A 67 -4.29 42.64 7.74
C GLU A 67 -5.29 41.51 7.96
N LYS A 68 -5.67 41.39 9.22
CA LYS A 68 -6.59 40.42 9.80
C LYS A 68 -8.01 40.87 9.48
N ALA A 69 -8.56 40.39 8.37
CA ALA A 69 -9.97 40.54 8.05
C ALA A 69 -10.75 39.36 8.64
N GLU A 70 -11.56 39.64 9.67
CA GLU A 70 -12.75 38.85 9.98
C GLU A 70 -13.64 38.89 8.73
N GLN A 71 -13.70 37.78 8.00
CA GLN A 71 -14.62 37.60 6.89
C GLN A 71 -15.72 36.66 7.34
N GLU A 72 -16.91 37.25 7.43
CA GLU A 72 -18.18 36.62 7.72
C GLU A 72 -18.47 35.45 6.77
N ALA A 73 -19.21 34.48 7.28
CA ALA A 73 -19.66 33.27 6.60
C ALA A 73 -20.58 33.62 5.41
N GLY A 74 -19.97 33.89 4.26
CA GLY A 74 -20.59 33.76 2.95
C GLY A 74 -20.42 32.32 2.48
N GLU A 75 -21.51 31.56 2.51
CA GLU A 75 -21.65 30.24 1.91
C GLU A 75 -21.68 30.39 0.38
N ASP A 76 -20.57 30.84 -0.20
CA ASP A 76 -20.34 30.86 -1.65
C ASP A 76 -19.89 29.45 -2.06
N ASP A 77 -20.79 28.76 -2.75
CA ASP A 77 -20.62 27.47 -3.42
C ASP A 77 -19.58 27.59 -4.54
N GLU A 78 -18.30 27.78 -4.18
CA GLU A 78 -17.21 27.84 -5.14
C GLU A 78 -17.01 26.42 -5.73
N PRO A 79 -17.18 26.22 -7.06
CA PRO A 79 -17.18 24.89 -7.64
C PRO A 79 -15.85 24.19 -7.35
N ALA A 80 -15.93 23.04 -6.70
CA ALA A 80 -14.78 22.27 -6.26
C ALA A 80 -13.75 22.13 -7.40
N ARG A 81 -12.51 22.55 -7.14
CA ARG A 81 -11.39 22.49 -8.09
C ARG A 81 -11.33 21.10 -8.72
N GLN A 82 -11.65 21.01 -10.01
CA GLN A 82 -11.65 19.73 -10.73
C GLN A 82 -10.21 19.20 -10.77
N LYS A 83 -9.96 18.08 -10.11
CA LYS A 83 -8.69 17.36 -10.20
C LYS A 83 -8.44 17.04 -11.68
N PRO A 84 -7.23 17.26 -12.23
CA PRO A 84 -6.94 16.97 -13.63
C PRO A 84 -7.31 15.52 -13.95
N LYS A 85 -8.14 15.34 -14.97
CA LYS A 85 -8.66 14.04 -15.38
C LYS A 85 -7.47 13.16 -15.73
N ARG A 86 -7.29 12.07 -14.98
CA ARG A 86 -6.20 11.12 -15.20
C ARG A 86 -6.50 10.37 -16.50
N GLU A 87 -5.57 10.42 -17.46
CA GLU A 87 -5.68 9.66 -18.71
C GLU A 87 -5.41 8.18 -18.40
N ILE A 88 -6.32 7.30 -18.84
CA ILE A 88 -6.17 5.85 -18.69
C ILE A 88 -5.30 5.36 -19.83
N GLN A 89 -4.12 4.83 -19.51
CA GLN A 89 -3.31 4.10 -20.47
C GLN A 89 -3.85 2.68 -20.58
N VAL A 90 -4.47 2.39 -21.73
CA VAL A 90 -5.10 1.10 -22.04
C VAL A 90 -4.01 0.05 -22.35
N GLY A 91 -4.28 -1.22 -22.03
CA GLY A 91 -3.39 -2.34 -22.29
C GLY A 91 -2.16 -2.40 -21.38
N CYS A 92 -2.12 -1.64 -20.29
CA CYS A 92 -0.96 -1.58 -19.40
C CYS A 92 -1.10 -2.51 -18.18
N ILE A 93 -2.21 -3.25 -18.06
CA ILE A 93 -2.52 -4.11 -16.93
C ILE A 93 -2.47 -5.58 -17.35
N LEU A 94 -1.65 -6.37 -16.66
CA LEU A 94 -1.52 -7.82 -16.82
C LEU A 94 -2.22 -8.53 -15.65
N ASP A 95 -3.19 -9.39 -15.94
CA ASP A 95 -3.81 -10.31 -14.98
C ASP A 95 -3.12 -11.67 -15.06
N VAL A 96 -2.59 -12.14 -13.93
CA VAL A 96 -1.87 -13.40 -13.79
C VAL A 96 -2.65 -14.28 -12.83
N GLN A 97 -3.10 -15.43 -13.32
CA GLN A 97 -3.81 -16.45 -12.54
C GLN A 97 -2.90 -17.66 -12.29
N GLY A 98 -3.09 -18.33 -11.16
CA GLY A 98 -2.27 -19.49 -10.79
C GLY A 98 -1.02 -19.15 -9.99
N VAL A 99 -0.88 -17.92 -9.48
CA VAL A 99 0.31 -17.51 -8.73
C VAL A 99 0.36 -18.28 -7.40
N PRO A 100 1.51 -18.87 -7.01
CA PRO A 100 1.64 -19.54 -5.73
C PRO A 100 1.42 -18.55 -4.56
N ALA A 101 0.63 -18.93 -3.55
CA ALA A 101 0.30 -18.05 -2.42
C ALA A 101 1.49 -17.73 -1.50
N ASP A 102 2.52 -18.57 -1.55
CA ASP A 102 3.79 -18.43 -0.86
C ASP A 102 4.74 -17.46 -1.57
N LEU A 103 4.45 -17.08 -2.82
CA LEU A 103 5.30 -16.18 -3.59
C LEU A 103 5.21 -14.73 -3.05
N PRO A 104 6.31 -14.14 -2.56
CA PRO A 104 6.29 -12.78 -2.07
C PRO A 104 6.19 -11.79 -3.22
N TYR A 105 5.57 -10.64 -2.94
CA TYR A 105 5.39 -9.53 -3.88
C TYR A 105 6.67 -9.15 -4.66
N TYR A 106 7.82 -9.12 -3.98
CA TYR A 106 9.09 -8.68 -4.57
C TYR A 106 9.59 -9.64 -5.64
N GLU A 107 9.47 -10.96 -5.42
CA GLU A 107 9.92 -11.96 -6.39
C GLU A 107 9.05 -11.92 -7.65
N LEU A 108 7.73 -11.80 -7.50
CA LEU A 108 6.84 -11.65 -8.65
C LEU A 108 7.18 -10.39 -9.47
N ARG A 109 7.43 -9.27 -8.78
CA ARG A 109 7.83 -8.03 -9.43
C ARG A 109 9.17 -8.16 -10.15
N ASP A 110 10.16 -8.79 -9.53
CA ASP A 110 11.49 -8.98 -10.12
C ASP A 110 11.43 -9.89 -11.35
N MET A 111 10.59 -10.94 -11.32
CA MET A 111 10.34 -11.79 -12.48
C MET A 111 9.67 -11.01 -13.62
N LEU A 112 8.64 -10.23 -13.33
CA LEU A 112 7.94 -9.42 -14.33
C LEU A 112 8.80 -8.26 -14.87
N SER A 113 9.75 -7.77 -14.07
CA SER A 113 10.69 -6.70 -14.47
C SER A 113 11.65 -7.12 -15.60
N LYS A 114 11.73 -8.42 -15.92
CA LYS A 114 12.49 -8.92 -17.07
C LYS A 114 11.80 -8.60 -18.41
N TYR A 115 10.48 -8.38 -18.39
CA TYR A 115 9.69 -8.09 -19.59
C TYR A 115 9.47 -6.59 -19.81
N GLY A 116 9.50 -5.78 -18.75
CA GLY A 116 9.43 -4.31 -18.85
C GLY A 116 9.35 -3.59 -17.50
N ASP A 117 9.07 -2.29 -17.51
CA ASP A 117 9.03 -1.47 -16.29
C ASP A 117 7.71 -1.64 -15.51
N VAL A 118 7.78 -2.40 -14.41
CA VAL A 118 6.63 -2.69 -13.55
C VAL A 118 6.46 -1.60 -12.49
N ARG A 119 5.38 -0.84 -12.61
CA ARG A 119 5.00 0.25 -11.68
C ARG A 119 4.40 -0.26 -10.39
N PHE A 120 3.56 -1.28 -10.48
CA PHE A 120 2.77 -1.76 -9.35
C PHE A 120 2.34 -3.21 -9.56
N VAL A 121 2.26 -3.98 -8.48
CA VAL A 121 1.71 -5.34 -8.49
C VAL A 121 0.72 -5.46 -7.32
N GLU A 122 -0.46 -5.99 -7.55
CA GLU A 122 -1.49 -6.26 -6.55
C GLU A 122 -1.71 -7.77 -6.48
N LEU A 123 -1.43 -8.37 -5.33
CA LEU A 123 -1.78 -9.77 -5.07
C LEU A 123 -3.24 -9.84 -4.62
N ILE A 124 -4.06 -10.53 -5.40
CA ILE A 124 -5.48 -10.74 -5.12
C ILE A 124 -5.60 -12.05 -4.37
N LYS A 125 -5.69 -11.94 -3.04
CA LYS A 125 -5.96 -13.10 -2.19
C LYS A 125 -7.43 -13.50 -2.38
N PRO A 126 -7.73 -14.78 -2.68
CA PRO A 126 -9.12 -15.24 -2.66
C PRO A 126 -9.67 -14.99 -1.25
N GLU A 127 -10.86 -14.40 -1.17
CA GLU A 127 -11.49 -14.16 0.12
C GLU A 127 -11.67 -15.51 0.81
N LYS A 128 -11.13 -15.62 2.03
CA LYS A 128 -11.00 -16.88 2.78
C LYS A 128 -12.35 -17.43 3.28
N GLY A 129 -13.47 -17.11 2.62
CA GLY A 129 -14.80 -17.40 3.12
C GLY A 129 -15.90 -17.55 2.07
N SER A 130 -15.64 -17.35 0.78
CA SER A 130 -16.69 -17.49 -0.24
C SER A 130 -16.77 -18.88 -0.89
N GLU A 131 -15.69 -19.67 -0.87
CA GLU A 131 -15.69 -20.99 -1.54
C GLU A 131 -16.08 -22.16 -0.62
N ASP A 132 -15.87 -22.06 0.69
CA ASP A 132 -16.32 -23.10 1.64
C ASP A 132 -17.85 -23.11 1.84
N MET A 133 -18.57 -22.10 1.32
CA MET A 133 -20.04 -22.11 1.29
C MET A 133 -20.64 -22.58 -0.04
N ALA A 134 -19.85 -22.72 -1.10
CA ALA A 134 -20.38 -23.06 -2.43
C ALA A 134 -20.33 -24.57 -2.77
N VAL A 135 -19.80 -25.41 -1.88
CA VAL A 135 -19.67 -26.87 -2.14
C VAL A 135 -20.78 -27.71 -1.48
N ASP A 136 -21.67 -27.11 -0.68
CA ASP A 136 -22.85 -27.80 -0.11
C ASP A 136 -24.18 -27.38 -0.78
N GLU A 137 -24.13 -26.58 -1.86
CA GLU A 137 -25.32 -26.10 -2.58
C GLU A 137 -25.46 -26.73 -3.98
N ALA A 138 -24.79 -27.85 -4.24
CA ALA A 138 -25.01 -28.66 -5.46
C ALA A 138 -25.77 -29.98 -5.17
N ALA A 139 -26.23 -30.19 -3.93
CA ALA A 139 -27.05 -31.34 -3.54
C ALA A 139 -28.47 -30.97 -3.06
N THR A 140 -28.89 -29.71 -3.18
CA THR A 140 -30.23 -29.26 -2.75
C THR A 140 -30.91 -28.36 -3.79
N GLU A 141 -30.82 -28.70 -5.08
CA GLU A 141 -31.78 -28.22 -6.08
C GLU A 141 -33.02 -29.13 -6.08
N GLU A 142 -33.82 -29.04 -5.02
CA GLU A 142 -35.28 -29.09 -5.17
C GLU A 142 -35.91 -28.39 -3.96
N ALA A 143 -36.10 -27.08 -4.08
CA ALA A 143 -37.34 -26.39 -3.76
C ALA A 143 -37.14 -24.93 -3.30
N VAL A 144 -38.04 -24.11 -3.83
CA VAL A 144 -38.54 -22.85 -3.27
C VAL A 144 -37.82 -21.57 -3.67
N ALA A 145 -38.28 -21.06 -4.82
CA ALA A 145 -38.46 -19.64 -5.08
C ALA A 145 -39.31 -18.97 -3.98
N LYS A 146 -38.81 -17.87 -3.40
CA LYS A 146 -39.63 -16.68 -3.09
C LYS A 146 -38.79 -15.44 -2.77
N GLU A 147 -39.28 -14.33 -3.31
CA GLU A 147 -38.89 -12.93 -3.11
C GLU A 147 -38.88 -12.44 -1.64
N GLY A 148 -38.11 -11.39 -1.41
CA GLY A 148 -38.22 -10.43 -0.28
C GLY A 148 -36.83 -9.81 0.00
N GLU A 149 -36.49 -8.62 -0.51
CA GLU A 149 -36.83 -7.28 -0.01
C GLU A 149 -36.18 -6.92 1.34
N ASN A 150 -35.22 -5.99 1.26
CA ASN A 150 -34.84 -4.91 2.19
C ASN A 150 -34.45 -5.21 3.65
N GLY A 151 -33.29 -4.70 4.09
CA GLY A 151 -32.81 -4.84 5.46
C GLY A 151 -31.54 -4.04 5.76
N GLU A 152 -31.74 -2.77 6.07
CA GLU A 152 -30.81 -1.79 6.60
C GLU A 152 -30.38 -2.10 8.06
N GLY A 153 -29.12 -1.81 8.39
CA GLY A 153 -28.63 -1.62 9.76
C GLY A 153 -27.89 -2.81 10.38
N GLU A 154 -26.64 -2.61 10.81
CA GLU A 154 -26.32 -2.45 12.23
C GLU A 154 -24.80 -2.45 12.46
N LYS A 155 -24.39 -1.53 13.34
CA LYS A 155 -23.04 -1.14 13.71
C LYS A 155 -22.60 -2.02 14.89
N VAL A 156 -21.57 -2.84 14.71
CA VAL A 156 -21.01 -3.67 15.81
C VAL A 156 -19.75 -3.03 16.38
N GLU A 157 -19.77 -2.93 17.71
CA GLU A 157 -18.78 -2.37 18.63
C GLU A 157 -17.38 -2.98 18.52
N GLU A 158 -16.41 -2.11 18.77
CA GLU A 158 -14.99 -2.36 18.93
C GLU A 158 -14.73 -2.93 20.34
N GLY A 159 -14.54 -4.24 20.41
CA GLY A 159 -14.22 -4.99 21.63
C GLY A 159 -12.71 -5.08 21.88
N GLU A 160 -12.32 -4.47 23.00
CA GLU A 160 -11.07 -4.58 23.76
C GLU A 160 -10.55 -6.03 23.91
N VAL A 161 -9.28 -6.29 23.55
CA VAL A 161 -8.54 -7.45 24.06
C VAL A 161 -7.12 -7.04 24.47
N LYS A 162 -6.94 -7.12 25.79
CA LYS A 162 -5.71 -7.02 26.58
C LYS A 162 -4.84 -8.26 26.34
N GLU A 163 -3.56 -8.07 25.99
CA GLU A 163 -2.58 -9.16 25.89
C GLU A 163 -1.47 -8.95 26.93
N GLU A 164 -1.46 -9.83 27.94
CA GLU A 164 -0.42 -9.98 28.95
C GLU A 164 0.01 -11.46 28.99
N GLU A 165 1.32 -11.65 29.21
CA GLU A 165 2.04 -12.85 29.66
C GLU A 165 2.30 -14.02 28.69
N ALA A 166 3.52 -13.94 28.15
CA ALA A 166 4.56 -14.97 28.15
C ALA A 166 4.21 -16.31 28.82
N ASN A 167 3.96 -17.31 27.97
CA ASN A 167 4.05 -18.72 28.35
C ASN A 167 5.38 -19.28 27.82
N GLU A 168 6.28 -19.57 28.74
CA GLU A 168 7.61 -20.13 28.52
C GLU A 168 7.56 -21.64 28.85
N GLY A 169 7.83 -22.48 27.84
CA GLY A 169 8.24 -23.86 28.05
C GLY A 169 7.23 -24.93 27.67
N ASP A 170 7.25 -25.36 26.41
CA ASP A 170 7.07 -26.79 26.10
C ASP A 170 7.87 -27.13 24.83
N SER A 171 9.00 -27.81 25.05
CA SER A 171 9.90 -28.30 24.01
C SER A 171 9.32 -29.59 23.41
N ALA A 172 8.21 -29.44 22.67
CA ALA A 172 7.61 -30.53 21.91
C ALA A 172 8.36 -30.72 20.58
N GLU A 173 8.84 -31.94 20.41
CA GLU A 173 9.45 -32.50 19.20
C GLU A 173 8.65 -32.12 17.94
N ALA A 174 9.21 -31.19 17.16
CA ALA A 174 8.57 -30.55 16.02
C ALA A 174 8.32 -31.56 14.89
N LYS A 175 7.15 -32.20 14.92
CA LYS A 175 6.57 -32.87 13.76
C LYS A 175 6.46 -31.83 12.64
N ALA A 176 7.34 -31.93 11.64
CA ALA A 176 7.35 -31.02 10.50
C ALA A 176 5.92 -30.86 9.96
N PRO A 177 5.34 -29.66 10.00
CA PRO A 177 3.98 -29.46 9.54
C PRO A 177 3.94 -29.84 8.06
N GLU A 178 3.11 -30.84 7.72
CA GLU A 178 2.88 -31.20 6.33
C GLU A 178 2.48 -29.93 5.56
N PRO A 179 3.12 -29.64 4.42
CA PRO A 179 2.91 -28.40 3.69
C PRO A 179 1.44 -28.35 3.27
N LYS A 180 0.66 -27.50 3.95
CA LYS A 180 -0.73 -27.23 3.58
C LYS A 180 -0.70 -26.70 2.16
N GLU A 181 -1.32 -27.42 1.24
CA GLU A 181 -1.41 -27.06 -0.16
C GLU A 181 -2.18 -25.74 -0.26
N GLN A 182 -1.46 -24.63 -0.45
CA GLN A 182 -2.06 -23.31 -0.50
C GLN A 182 -2.70 -23.12 -1.87
N LYS A 183 -4.00 -22.76 -1.88
CA LYS A 183 -4.73 -22.44 -3.11
C LYS A 183 -3.97 -21.34 -3.89
N PRO A 184 -3.85 -21.46 -5.22
CA PRO A 184 -3.24 -20.42 -6.03
C PRO A 184 -4.02 -19.10 -5.88
N ILE A 185 -3.29 -17.98 -5.92
CA ILE A 185 -3.82 -16.63 -5.86
C ILE A 185 -3.77 -15.98 -7.26
N GLY A 186 -4.55 -14.90 -7.43
CA GLY A 186 -4.43 -14.03 -8.59
C GLY A 186 -3.43 -12.90 -8.33
N ALA A 187 -2.84 -12.35 -9.37
CA ALA A 187 -2.04 -11.14 -9.28
C ALA A 187 -2.32 -10.22 -10.47
N ARG A 188 -2.35 -8.91 -10.22
CA ARG A 188 -2.46 -7.89 -11.27
C ARG A 188 -1.23 -7.01 -11.27
N ALA A 189 -0.55 -6.92 -12.40
CA ALA A 189 0.63 -6.10 -12.57
C ALA A 189 0.36 -4.96 -13.53
N ARG A 190 0.82 -3.75 -13.17
CA ARG A 190 0.78 -2.57 -14.02
C ARG A 190 2.17 -2.30 -14.58
N PHE A 191 2.25 -2.32 -15.91
CA PHE A 191 3.43 -1.90 -16.65
C PHE A 191 3.37 -0.39 -16.95
N ASN A 192 4.53 0.18 -17.26
CA ASN A 192 4.63 1.54 -17.74
C ASN A 192 4.16 1.68 -19.20
N ASN A 193 4.27 0.61 -20.00
CA ASN A 193 3.94 0.58 -21.43
C ASN A 193 3.05 -0.63 -21.75
N ALA A 194 2.20 -0.51 -22.78
CA ALA A 194 1.33 -1.59 -23.22
C ALA A 194 2.10 -2.73 -23.91
N ASP A 195 3.15 -2.41 -24.67
CA ASP A 195 4.00 -3.41 -25.35
C ASP A 195 4.69 -4.36 -24.35
N ASP A 196 5.14 -3.83 -23.22
CA ASP A 196 5.78 -4.60 -22.16
C ASP A 196 4.79 -5.59 -21.52
N ALA A 197 3.55 -5.15 -21.30
CA ALA A 197 2.48 -6.00 -20.78
C ALA A 197 2.11 -7.11 -21.78
N ALA A 198 2.01 -6.79 -23.08
CA ALA A 198 1.75 -7.76 -24.13
C ALA A 198 2.88 -8.80 -24.26
N LYS A 199 4.14 -8.36 -24.18
CA LYS A 199 5.30 -9.25 -24.16
C LYS A 199 5.28 -10.18 -22.95
N ALA A 200 5.01 -9.61 -21.76
CA ALA A 200 4.88 -10.40 -20.54
C ALA A 200 3.74 -11.43 -20.68
N ALA A 201 2.58 -11.08 -21.23
CA ALA A 201 1.48 -12.02 -21.43
C ALA A 201 1.84 -13.20 -22.34
N ALA A 202 2.68 -12.97 -23.36
CA ALA A 202 3.09 -14.02 -24.29
C ALA A 202 4.19 -14.94 -23.73
N GLU A 203 5.15 -14.40 -22.97
CA GLU A 203 6.33 -15.13 -22.51
C GLU A 203 6.19 -15.66 -21.06
N PHE A 204 5.30 -15.08 -20.24
CA PHE A 204 5.15 -15.41 -18.83
C PHE A 204 4.11 -16.52 -18.61
N SER A 205 4.59 -17.77 -18.61
CA SER A 205 3.73 -18.96 -18.48
C SER A 205 4.06 -19.87 -17.29
N GLU A 206 5.17 -19.64 -16.58
CA GLU A 206 5.59 -20.51 -15.48
C GLU A 206 6.19 -19.72 -14.30
N ILE A 207 5.79 -20.07 -13.08
CA ILE A 207 6.34 -19.56 -11.82
C ILE A 207 6.70 -20.73 -10.92
N SER A 208 7.98 -20.87 -10.56
CA SER A 208 8.45 -21.90 -9.62
C SER A 208 8.01 -23.33 -10.00
N GLY A 209 8.06 -23.69 -11.29
CA GLY A 209 7.63 -25.02 -11.75
C GLY A 209 6.12 -25.16 -11.98
N LYS A 210 5.31 -24.14 -11.67
CA LYS A 210 3.85 -24.17 -11.78
C LYS A 210 3.38 -23.34 -12.97
N PRO A 211 2.50 -23.87 -13.84
CA PRO A 211 1.97 -23.11 -14.96
C PRO A 211 1.08 -21.98 -14.46
N VAL A 212 1.21 -20.80 -15.06
CA VAL A 212 0.38 -19.62 -14.80
C VAL A 212 -0.26 -19.13 -16.10
N THR A 213 -1.44 -18.53 -15.97
CA THR A 213 -2.16 -17.93 -17.10
C THR A 213 -2.01 -16.42 -17.01
N ALA A 214 -1.34 -15.80 -17.98
CA ALA A 214 -1.18 -14.36 -18.07
C ALA A 214 -2.04 -13.79 -19.22
N LYS A 215 -2.85 -12.77 -18.94
CA LYS A 215 -3.71 -12.10 -19.92
C LYS A 215 -3.63 -10.59 -19.72
N VAL A 216 -3.49 -9.82 -20.80
CA VAL A 216 -3.63 -8.36 -20.75
C VAL A 216 -5.12 -8.02 -20.58
N LEU A 217 -5.43 -7.17 -19.61
CA LEU A 217 -6.79 -6.64 -19.46
C LEU A 217 -7.00 -5.53 -20.48
N GLU A 218 -8.13 -5.59 -21.17
CA GLU A 218 -8.54 -4.60 -22.17
C GLU A 218 -10.01 -4.22 -21.95
N GLY A 219 -10.41 -3.03 -22.43
CA GLY A 219 -11.82 -2.60 -22.41
C GLY A 219 -12.36 -2.29 -21.01
N ASP A 220 -13.56 -2.80 -20.70
CA ASP A 220 -14.29 -2.47 -19.47
C ASP A 220 -13.67 -3.14 -18.21
N GLU A 221 -13.04 -4.31 -18.35
CA GLU A 221 -12.32 -4.98 -17.27
C GLU A 221 -11.15 -4.10 -16.78
N GLU A 222 -10.43 -3.49 -17.72
CA GLU A 222 -9.34 -2.58 -17.40
C GLU A 222 -9.87 -1.28 -16.78
N ARG A 223 -10.95 -0.72 -17.32
CA ARG A 223 -11.56 0.52 -16.79
C ARG A 223 -12.01 0.36 -15.33
N THR A 224 -12.73 -0.72 -15.02
CA THR A 224 -13.20 -0.99 -13.66
C THR A 224 -12.05 -1.16 -12.67
N PHE A 225 -10.93 -1.75 -13.10
CA PHE A 225 -9.70 -1.82 -12.31
C PHE A 225 -9.14 -0.42 -12.01
N TRP A 226 -9.04 0.45 -13.02
CA TRP A 226 -8.58 1.82 -12.84
C TRP A 226 -9.47 2.64 -11.91
N GLU A 227 -10.78 2.51 -12.05
CA GLU A 227 -11.76 3.18 -11.19
C GLU A 227 -11.60 2.74 -9.72
N ARG A 228 -11.46 1.43 -9.47
CA ARG A 228 -11.19 0.91 -8.11
C ARG A 228 -9.88 1.45 -7.54
N LEU A 229 -8.82 1.51 -8.36
CA LEU A 229 -7.51 1.99 -7.92
C LEU A 229 -7.54 3.49 -7.60
N TRP A 230 -8.25 4.29 -8.40
CA TRP A 230 -8.43 5.72 -8.14
C TRP A 230 -9.33 5.98 -6.94
N ALA A 231 -10.44 5.24 -6.79
CA ALA A 231 -11.30 5.33 -5.61
C ALA A 231 -10.51 5.05 -4.32
N LYS A 232 -9.66 4.02 -4.32
CA LYS A 232 -8.77 3.71 -3.18
C LYS A 232 -7.73 4.80 -2.94
N ALA A 233 -7.22 5.44 -3.98
CA ALA A 233 -6.27 6.55 -3.87
C ALA A 233 -6.92 7.83 -3.33
N ASP A 234 -8.14 8.15 -3.77
CA ASP A 234 -8.90 9.29 -3.27
C ASP A 234 -9.34 9.07 -1.82
N ALA A 235 -9.86 7.87 -1.47
CA ALA A 235 -10.20 7.52 -0.08
C ALA A 235 -9.01 7.65 0.90
N LYS A 236 -7.79 7.37 0.42
CA LYS A 236 -6.56 7.51 1.22
C LYS A 236 -6.11 8.97 1.38
N GLY A 237 -6.52 9.86 0.48
CA GLY A 237 -6.16 11.28 0.50
C GLY A 237 -6.87 12.08 1.59
N ASP A 238 -8.15 11.79 1.83
CA ASP A 238 -8.98 12.59 2.73
C ASP A 238 -8.71 12.33 4.23
N GLY A 239 -8.18 11.16 4.60
CA GLY A 239 -8.00 10.76 6.00
C GLY A 239 -6.72 11.28 6.71
N LYS A 240 -5.70 11.73 5.98
CA LYS A 240 -4.35 11.92 6.58
C LYS A 240 -4.04 13.34 7.07
N GLY A 241 -4.95 14.31 6.91
CA GLY A 241 -4.66 15.73 7.12
C GLY A 241 -5.23 16.40 8.38
N LYS A 242 -6.25 15.84 9.05
CA LYS A 242 -7.09 16.66 9.97
C LYS A 242 -6.74 16.63 11.47
N GLY A 243 -5.65 15.99 11.90
CA GLY A 243 -5.48 15.64 13.32
C GLY A 243 -4.35 16.30 14.14
N LYS A 244 -3.51 17.17 13.58
CA LYS A 244 -2.34 17.72 14.32
C LYS A 244 -2.35 19.25 14.45
N GLY A 245 -3.51 19.80 14.78
CA GLY A 245 -3.66 21.17 15.24
C GLY A 245 -3.44 21.28 16.76
N LYS A 246 -2.19 21.55 17.15
CA LYS A 246 -1.75 22.27 18.36
C LYS A 246 -2.76 22.41 19.52
N GLY A 247 -2.60 21.55 20.53
CA GLY A 247 -2.87 21.94 21.92
C GLY A 247 -1.89 23.03 22.35
N LYS A 248 -2.41 24.08 22.97
CA LYS A 248 -1.74 25.31 23.39
C LYS A 248 -1.23 25.18 24.82
#